data_AF-Q6F0I9-F1
#
_entry.id   AF-Q6F0I9-F1
#
_cell.length_a   1.000
_cell.length_b   1.000
_cell.length_c   1.000
_cell.angle_alpha   90.00
_cell.angle_beta   90.00
_cell.angle_gamma   90.00
#
_symmetry.space_group_name_H-M   'P 1'
#
loop_
_entity.id
_entity.type
_entity.pdbx_description
1 polymer ?
#
loop_
_entity_poly.entity_id
_entity_poly.type
_entity_poly.pdbx_seq_one_letter_code
_entity_poly.pdbx_strand_id
1 'polypeptide(L)'
;MFKTTKSIKGQKHFIKLKSKEINIWLIEHGITKKEAKVLVEFAHENIILKVFLNLISLEGKNKNHFINEMIHIILYSRLLYTNLDAAETKQIKIEKLKITKIIETILPSIQSNVDFKINYEKELFNRIKTFSNFSDEIINKRKHFYYSEIGKIFSKISDDKADAFYKYGYLLSMYIITYFESDFEEKINTYNNFLFKLELNDLLCETTKDISPFYFNSIISKLNNWLTSKSKMFRFKEGAW
;
A
#
# COMPACT_ATOMS: atom_id res chain seq x y z
N MET A 1 16.67 24.73 4.16
CA MET A 1 16.71 23.79 3.01
C MET A 1 16.74 22.37 3.55
N PHE A 2 15.59 21.70 3.70
CA PHE A 2 15.53 20.31 4.20
C PHE A 2 16.19 19.39 3.17
N LYS A 3 17.27 18.69 3.55
CA LYS A 3 17.92 17.68 2.68
C LYS A 3 16.92 16.58 2.34
N THR A 4 16.35 16.69 1.15
CA THR A 4 15.22 15.92 0.60
C THR A 4 15.47 14.40 0.55
N THR A 5 16.74 13.97 0.56
CA THR A 5 17.16 12.56 0.53
C THR A 5 17.06 11.82 1.87
N LYS A 6 16.93 12.52 3.01
CA LYS A 6 16.82 11.87 4.34
C LYS A 6 15.44 11.27 4.65
N SER A 7 14.38 11.57 3.89
CA SER A 7 13.00 11.36 4.37
C SER A 7 12.41 9.95 4.23
N ILE A 8 12.89 9.08 3.32
CA ILE A 8 12.42 7.67 3.22
C ILE A 8 13.33 6.69 3.93
N LYS A 9 14.66 6.85 3.78
CA LYS A 9 15.64 6.05 4.55
C LYS A 9 15.46 6.25 6.06
N GLY A 10 15.09 7.46 6.50
CA GLY A 10 14.75 7.75 7.89
C GLY A 10 13.53 6.99 8.40
N GLN A 11 12.52 6.71 7.55
CA GLN A 11 11.35 5.94 7.99
C GLN A 11 11.71 4.48 8.30
N LYS A 12 12.63 3.88 7.55
CA LYS A 12 13.12 2.53 7.86
C LYS A 12 13.71 2.45 9.27
N HIS A 13 14.46 3.48 9.70
CA HIS A 13 15.00 3.53 11.05
C HIS A 13 13.89 3.69 12.10
N PHE A 14 12.91 4.56 11.84
CA PHE A 14 11.75 4.71 12.72
C PHE A 14 10.98 3.39 12.90
N ILE A 15 10.69 2.66 11.82
CA ILE A 15 10.00 1.36 11.89
C ILE A 15 10.86 0.32 12.64
N LYS A 16 12.19 0.36 12.49
CA LYS A 16 13.11 -0.46 13.29
C LYS A 16 12.98 -0.18 14.80
N LEU A 17 12.91 1.08 15.20
CA LEU A 17 12.72 1.44 16.61
C LEU A 17 11.37 0.95 17.15
N LYS A 18 10.34 0.89 16.29
CA LYS A 18 9.00 0.41 16.63
C LYS A 18 8.79 -1.10 16.46
N SER A 19 9.82 -1.83 16.06
CA SER A 19 9.71 -3.27 15.79
C SER A 19 9.34 -4.09 17.02
N LYS A 20 9.74 -3.67 18.22
CA LYS A 20 9.33 -4.34 19.47
C LYS A 20 7.83 -4.20 19.71
N GLU A 21 7.31 -2.98 19.60
CA GLU A 21 5.90 -2.64 19.80
C GLU A 21 5.00 -3.37 18.79
N ILE A 22 5.39 -3.34 17.50
CA ILE A 22 4.69 -4.07 16.43
C ILE A 22 4.69 -5.59 16.70
N ASN A 23 5.83 -6.17 17.09
CA ASN A 23 5.91 -7.60 17.38
C ASN A 23 5.02 -8.01 18.56
N ILE A 24 5.02 -7.24 19.65
CA ILE A 24 4.20 -7.51 20.83
C ILE A 24 2.73 -7.53 20.42
N TRP A 25 2.27 -6.48 19.74
CA TRP A 25 0.89 -6.39 19.29
C TRP A 25 0.51 -7.57 18.38
N LEU A 26 1.37 -7.95 17.42
CA LEU A 26 1.08 -9.08 16.52
C LEU A 26 0.95 -10.41 17.28
N ILE A 27 1.79 -10.62 18.29
CA ILE A 27 1.77 -11.84 19.11
C ILE A 27 0.52 -11.90 19.98
N GLU A 28 0.12 -10.77 20.58
CA GLU A 28 -1.13 -10.66 21.34
C GLU A 28 -2.36 -10.99 20.50
N HIS A 29 -2.30 -10.76 19.19
CA HIS A 29 -3.36 -11.06 18.23
C HIS A 29 -3.17 -12.42 17.52
N GLY A 30 -2.36 -13.32 18.08
CA GLY A 30 -2.28 -14.73 17.65
C GLY A 30 -1.29 -15.03 16.52
N ILE A 31 -0.45 -14.07 16.14
CA ILE A 31 0.68 -14.32 15.22
C ILE A 31 1.85 -14.93 15.99
N THR A 32 2.46 -15.99 15.46
CA THR A 32 3.62 -16.59 16.12
C THR A 32 4.83 -15.63 16.07
N LYS A 33 5.75 -15.74 17.04
CA LYS A 33 6.98 -14.94 17.07
C LYS A 33 7.78 -14.98 15.76
N LYS A 34 7.81 -16.13 15.08
CA LYS A 34 8.49 -16.31 13.79
C LYS A 34 7.80 -15.52 12.68
N GLU A 35 6.48 -15.62 12.58
CA GLU A 35 5.67 -14.89 11.59
C GLU A 35 5.72 -13.37 11.85
N ALA A 36 5.65 -12.94 13.11
CA ALA A 36 5.73 -11.53 13.48
C ALA A 36 7.06 -10.88 13.04
N LYS A 37 8.17 -11.61 13.22
CA LYS A 37 9.49 -11.16 12.74
C LYS A 37 9.51 -10.93 11.22
N VAL A 38 8.91 -11.84 10.45
CA VAL A 38 8.81 -11.71 8.98
C VAL A 38 7.96 -10.49 8.59
N LEU A 39 6.84 -10.27 9.27
CA LEU A 39 5.99 -9.08 9.04
C LEU A 39 6.73 -7.77 9.35
N VAL A 40 7.56 -7.75 10.39
CA VAL A 40 8.39 -6.59 10.73
C VAL A 40 9.46 -6.34 9.67
N GLU A 41 10.12 -7.39 9.16
CA GLU A 41 11.08 -7.26 8.06
C GLU A 41 10.40 -6.73 6.79
N PHE A 42 9.20 -7.23 6.48
CA PHE A 42 8.36 -6.70 5.41
C PHE A 42 8.03 -5.22 5.63
N ALA A 43 7.66 -4.81 6.86
CA ALA A 43 7.35 -3.42 7.19
C ALA A 43 8.52 -2.47 6.91
N HIS A 44 9.77 -2.91 7.12
CA HIS A 44 10.96 -2.10 6.82
C HIS A 44 11.12 -1.80 5.33
N GLU A 45 10.60 -2.67 4.47
CA GLU A 45 10.68 -2.52 3.03
C GLU A 45 9.40 -1.91 2.42
N ASN A 46 8.25 -2.07 3.09
CA ASN A 46 6.93 -1.59 2.65
C ASN A 46 6.92 -0.09 2.30
N ILE A 47 6.65 0.22 1.04
CA ILE A 47 6.66 1.58 0.52
C ILE A 47 5.41 2.37 0.89
N ILE A 48 4.23 1.73 0.98
CA ILE A 48 2.98 2.37 1.40
C ILE A 48 3.16 2.94 2.80
N LEU A 49 3.71 2.14 3.72
CA LEU A 49 4.02 2.55 5.10
C LEU A 49 5.04 3.70 5.16
N LYS A 50 6.08 3.66 4.32
CA LYS A 50 7.10 4.73 4.28
C LYS A 50 6.51 6.04 3.78
N VAL A 51 5.65 5.99 2.76
CA VAL A 51 4.96 7.17 2.24
C VAL A 51 4.00 7.72 3.29
N PHE A 52 3.20 6.85 3.94
CA PHE A 52 2.33 7.21 5.06
C PHE A 52 3.08 7.98 6.16
N LEU A 53 4.19 7.43 6.65
CA LEU A 53 5.01 8.08 7.69
C LEU A 53 5.66 9.38 7.22
N ASN A 54 6.00 9.47 5.92
CA ASN A 54 6.51 10.70 5.35
C ASN A 54 5.42 11.78 5.34
N LEU A 55 4.20 11.45 4.92
CA LEU A 55 3.06 12.35 4.93
C LEU A 55 2.69 12.83 6.33
N ILE A 56 2.67 11.94 7.33
CA ILE A 56 2.51 12.34 8.75
C ILE A 56 3.55 13.40 9.16
N SER A 57 4.80 13.22 8.71
CA SER A 57 5.86 14.19 9.00
C SER A 57 5.62 15.54 8.33
N LEU A 58 5.06 15.54 7.11
CA LEU A 58 4.79 16.74 6.33
C LEU A 58 3.63 17.55 6.95
N GLU A 59 2.62 16.87 7.47
CA GLU A 59 1.53 17.49 8.23
C GLU A 59 1.93 17.86 9.68
N GLY A 60 3.21 17.71 10.05
CA GLY A 60 3.71 18.06 11.38
C GLY A 60 3.19 17.19 12.52
N LYS A 61 2.54 16.06 12.22
CA LYS A 61 1.96 15.17 13.24
C LYS A 61 3.02 14.22 13.83
N ASN A 62 2.79 13.78 15.06
CA ASN A 62 3.67 12.85 15.75
C ASN A 62 3.39 11.40 15.32
N LYS A 63 4.34 10.77 14.62
CA LYS A 63 4.25 9.39 14.14
C LYS A 63 3.99 8.35 15.24
N ASN A 64 4.39 8.63 16.47
CA ASN A 64 4.17 7.70 17.57
C ASN A 64 2.68 7.51 17.90
N HIS A 65 1.81 8.41 17.47
CA HIS A 65 0.35 8.27 17.66
C HIS A 65 -0.32 7.38 16.61
N PHE A 66 0.43 6.90 15.61
CA PHE A 66 -0.11 6.15 14.47
C PHE A 66 0.36 4.69 14.43
N ILE A 67 0.78 4.11 15.57
CA ILE A 67 1.32 2.74 15.59
C ILE A 67 0.28 1.72 15.13
N ASN A 68 -0.98 1.88 15.54
CA ASN A 68 -2.07 0.99 15.10
C ASN A 68 -2.29 1.10 13.58
N GLU A 69 -2.34 2.32 13.04
CA GLU A 69 -2.43 2.58 11.60
C GLU A 69 -1.25 1.96 10.84
N MET A 70 -0.03 2.04 11.38
CA MET A 70 1.14 1.40 10.79
C MET A 70 0.96 -0.13 10.70
N ILE A 71 0.49 -0.75 11.79
CA ILE A 71 0.22 -2.19 11.84
C ILE A 71 -0.85 -2.58 10.83
N HIS A 72 -1.94 -1.82 10.71
CA HIS A 72 -2.97 -2.08 9.72
C HIS A 72 -2.43 -1.99 8.29
N ILE A 73 -1.64 -0.97 7.96
CA ILE A 73 -0.99 -0.87 6.65
C ILE A 73 -0.10 -2.10 6.39
N ILE A 74 0.63 -2.59 7.39
CA ILE A 74 1.47 -3.80 7.28
C ILE A 74 0.59 -5.02 6.92
N LEU A 75 -0.50 -5.25 7.64
CA LEU A 75 -1.39 -6.39 7.43
C LEU A 75 -2.10 -6.33 6.07
N TYR A 76 -2.72 -5.19 5.73
CA TYR A 76 -3.40 -5.00 4.44
C TYR A 76 -2.45 -5.12 3.26
N SER A 77 -1.27 -4.49 3.36
CA SER A 77 -0.26 -4.61 2.32
C SER A 77 0.20 -6.07 2.20
N ARG A 78 0.47 -6.78 3.30
CA ARG A 78 0.93 -8.17 3.23
C ARG A 78 -0.04 -9.06 2.46
N LEU A 79 -1.34 -8.89 2.67
CA LEU A 79 -2.36 -9.62 1.91
C LEU A 79 -2.36 -9.23 0.43
N LEU A 80 -2.25 -7.94 0.10
CA LEU A 80 -2.14 -7.48 -1.27
C LEU A 80 -0.93 -8.09 -2.00
N TYR A 81 0.25 -8.06 -1.38
CA TYR A 81 1.48 -8.58 -1.99
C TYR A 81 1.48 -10.11 -2.12
N THR A 82 0.99 -10.86 -1.12
CA THR A 82 0.93 -12.33 -1.18
C THR A 82 -0.11 -12.86 -2.19
N ASN A 83 -1.01 -12.01 -2.67
CA ASN A 83 -1.91 -12.35 -3.77
C ASN A 83 -1.25 -12.22 -5.15
N LEU A 84 -0.06 -11.60 -5.23
CA LEU A 84 0.75 -11.53 -6.46
C LEU A 84 1.64 -12.76 -6.66
N ASP A 85 1.82 -13.60 -5.62
CA ASP A 85 2.66 -14.79 -5.70
C ASP A 85 2.03 -15.82 -6.65
N ALA A 86 2.74 -16.17 -7.73
CA ALA A 86 2.25 -17.07 -8.79
C ALA A 86 1.94 -18.50 -8.31
N ALA A 87 2.55 -18.95 -7.20
CA ALA A 87 2.35 -20.29 -6.64
C ALA A 87 2.00 -20.20 -5.14
N GLU A 88 0.74 -20.46 -4.82
CA GLU A 88 0.26 -20.39 -3.44
C GLU A 88 0.61 -21.66 -2.65
N THR A 89 1.64 -21.56 -1.80
CA THR A 89 2.03 -22.66 -0.91
C THR A 89 1.04 -22.85 0.25
N LYS A 90 1.00 -24.05 0.86
CA LYS A 90 0.20 -24.32 2.07
C LYS A 90 0.51 -23.34 3.21
N GLN A 91 1.78 -22.95 3.34
CA GLN A 91 2.21 -21.99 4.36
C GLN A 91 1.64 -20.59 4.10
N ILE A 92 1.66 -20.13 2.84
CA ILE A 92 1.08 -18.83 2.44
C ILE A 92 -0.45 -18.83 2.68
N LYS A 93 -1.15 -19.93 2.36
CA LYS A 93 -2.59 -20.06 2.67
C LYS A 93 -2.89 -19.89 4.16
N ILE A 94 -2.10 -20.54 5.02
CA ILE A 94 -2.27 -20.45 6.48
C ILE A 94 -1.99 -19.02 6.96
N GLU A 95 -0.93 -18.39 6.48
CA GLU A 95 -0.59 -17.01 6.81
C GLU A 95 -1.71 -16.04 6.42
N LYS A 96 -2.23 -16.15 5.18
CA LYS A 96 -3.36 -15.34 4.69
C LYS A 96 -4.58 -15.49 5.59
N LEU A 97 -5.00 -16.71 5.90
CA LEU A 97 -6.15 -16.96 6.77
C LEU A 97 -6.00 -16.34 8.16
N LYS A 98 -4.81 -16.39 8.76
CA LYS A 98 -4.54 -15.75 10.05
C LYS A 98 -4.66 -14.23 9.95
N ILE A 99 -4.00 -13.62 8.96
CA ILE A 99 -4.02 -12.16 8.78
C ILE A 99 -5.44 -11.68 8.48
N THR A 100 -6.21 -12.41 7.66
CA THR A 100 -7.62 -12.10 7.38
C THR A 100 -8.46 -12.12 8.64
N LYS A 101 -8.33 -13.16 9.48
CA LYS A 101 -9.06 -13.22 10.77
C LYS A 101 -8.73 -12.05 11.70
N ILE A 102 -7.47 -11.64 11.73
CA ILE A 102 -7.02 -10.47 12.51
C ILE A 102 -7.68 -9.20 11.98
N ILE A 103 -7.68 -9.00 10.66
CA ILE A 103 -8.35 -7.85 10.03
C ILE A 103 -9.85 -7.84 10.36
N GLU A 104 -10.53 -8.98 10.26
CA GLU A 104 -11.97 -9.11 10.58
C GLU A 104 -12.28 -8.78 12.04
N THR A 105 -11.39 -9.13 12.97
CA THR A 105 -11.56 -8.80 14.39
C THR A 105 -11.29 -7.33 14.70
N ILE A 106 -10.52 -6.63 13.86
CA ILE A 106 -10.14 -5.23 14.12
C ILE A 106 -10.96 -4.23 13.30
N LEU A 107 -11.60 -4.67 12.22
CA LEU A 107 -12.55 -3.90 11.41
C LEU A 107 -13.52 -3.01 12.21
N PRO A 108 -14.11 -3.47 13.35
CA PRO A 108 -14.97 -2.63 14.18
C PRO A 108 -14.28 -1.37 14.76
N SER A 109 -12.96 -1.39 14.92
CA SER A 109 -12.18 -0.29 15.54
C SER A 109 -11.70 0.79 14.56
N ILE A 110 -11.81 0.54 13.24
CA ILE A 110 -11.33 1.46 12.19
C ILE A 110 -12.42 2.45 11.76
N GLN A 111 -13.64 2.38 12.33
CA GLN A 111 -14.77 3.23 11.96
C GLN A 111 -14.37 4.72 11.90
N SER A 112 -14.25 5.20 10.66
CA SER A 112 -14.15 6.61 10.31
C SER A 112 -15.57 7.17 10.32
N ASN A 113 -15.78 8.35 10.92
CA ASN A 113 -17.05 9.07 10.85
C ASN A 113 -17.39 9.57 9.42
N VAL A 114 -16.46 9.40 8.47
CA VAL A 114 -16.63 9.79 7.08
C VAL A 114 -16.98 8.56 6.23
N ASP A 115 -18.13 8.63 5.58
CA ASP A 115 -18.70 7.58 4.71
C ASP A 115 -18.05 7.65 3.32
N PHE A 116 -16.83 7.11 3.20
CA PHE A 116 -16.11 7.05 1.93
C PHE A 116 -16.71 5.98 1.00
N LYS A 117 -17.67 6.38 0.16
CA LYS A 117 -18.37 5.48 -0.78
C LYS A 117 -17.73 5.34 -2.16
N ILE A 118 -16.69 6.11 -2.46
CA ILE A 118 -16.16 6.19 -3.83
C ILE A 118 -15.26 4.97 -4.13
N ASN A 119 -15.63 4.22 -5.16
CA ASN A 119 -14.81 3.14 -5.69
C ASN A 119 -13.91 3.66 -6.82
N TYR A 120 -12.68 4.06 -6.46
CA TYR A 120 -11.70 4.59 -7.40
C TYR A 120 -11.20 3.58 -8.41
N GLU A 121 -11.27 2.26 -8.15
CA GLU A 121 -10.99 1.25 -9.19
C GLU A 121 -11.99 1.39 -10.33
N LYS A 122 -13.29 1.39 -9.99
CA LYS A 122 -14.38 1.48 -10.97
C LYS A 122 -14.32 2.78 -11.77
N GLU A 123 -14.01 3.90 -11.12
CA GLU A 123 -13.79 5.18 -11.81
C GLU A 123 -12.67 5.06 -12.85
N LEU A 124 -11.53 4.49 -12.46
CA LEU A 124 -10.38 4.37 -13.34
C LEU A 124 -10.68 3.45 -14.53
N PHE A 125 -11.34 2.32 -14.28
CA PHE A 125 -11.78 1.41 -15.34
C PHE A 125 -12.70 2.10 -16.33
N ASN A 126 -13.68 2.88 -15.86
CA ASN A 126 -14.59 3.59 -16.75
C ASN A 126 -13.86 4.58 -17.67
N ARG A 127 -12.78 5.22 -17.19
CA ARG A 127 -11.99 6.17 -17.99
C ARG A 127 -11.24 5.51 -19.14
N ILE A 128 -10.73 4.30 -18.91
CA ILE A 128 -9.94 3.58 -19.91
C ILE A 128 -10.76 2.54 -20.69
N LYS A 129 -12.05 2.36 -20.37
CA LYS A 129 -12.91 1.32 -20.94
C LYS A 129 -13.01 1.39 -22.47
N THR A 130 -12.91 2.59 -23.04
CA THR A 130 -12.89 2.80 -24.50
C THR A 130 -11.59 2.38 -25.17
N PHE A 131 -10.50 2.24 -24.40
CA PHE A 131 -9.15 1.96 -24.89
C PHE A 131 -8.60 0.61 -24.39
N SER A 132 -9.34 -0.10 -23.53
CA SER A 132 -8.89 -1.32 -22.88
C SER A 132 -9.94 -2.42 -22.96
N ASN A 133 -9.47 -3.65 -23.05
CA ASN A 133 -10.30 -4.85 -23.08
C ASN A 133 -10.32 -5.55 -21.71
N PHE A 134 -10.31 -4.80 -20.61
CA PHE A 134 -10.39 -5.39 -19.27
C PHE A 134 -11.68 -6.19 -19.11
N SER A 135 -11.57 -7.47 -18.73
CA SER A 135 -12.73 -8.26 -18.34
C SER A 135 -13.15 -7.92 -16.91
N ASP A 136 -14.43 -8.11 -16.60
CA ASP A 136 -14.95 -7.97 -15.23
C ASP A 136 -14.22 -8.89 -14.23
N GLU A 137 -13.64 -10.00 -14.71
CA GLU A 137 -12.80 -10.89 -13.90
C GLU A 137 -11.51 -10.20 -13.42
N ILE A 138 -10.86 -9.38 -14.26
CA ILE A 138 -9.66 -8.63 -13.86
C ILE A 138 -10.02 -7.53 -12.86
N ILE A 139 -11.19 -6.90 -13.01
CA ILE A 139 -11.72 -5.94 -12.04
C ILE A 139 -11.94 -6.62 -10.69
N ASN A 140 -12.55 -7.81 -10.67
CA ASN A 140 -12.77 -8.59 -9.45
C ASN A 140 -11.50 -9.15 -8.81
N LYS A 141 -10.41 -9.30 -9.58
CA LYS A 141 -9.08 -9.64 -9.02
C LYS A 141 -8.51 -8.49 -8.21
N ARG A 142 -8.82 -7.24 -8.56
CA ARG A 142 -8.41 -6.06 -7.79
C ARG A 142 -9.19 -6.01 -6.47
N LYS A 143 -8.46 -5.71 -5.40
CA LYS A 143 -8.93 -5.91 -4.03
C LYS A 143 -9.42 -4.58 -3.43
N HIS A 144 -10.51 -4.06 -3.97
CA HIS A 144 -11.14 -2.79 -3.56
C HIS A 144 -11.15 -2.60 -2.04
N PHE A 145 -11.56 -3.64 -1.30
CA PHE A 145 -11.59 -3.63 0.16
C PHE A 145 -10.24 -3.23 0.78
N TYR A 146 -9.11 -3.81 0.37
CA TYR A 146 -7.82 -3.48 0.96
C TYR A 146 -7.35 -2.07 0.58
N TYR A 147 -7.62 -1.61 -0.65
CA TYR A 147 -7.27 -0.25 -1.05
C TYR A 147 -8.12 0.80 -0.32
N SER A 148 -9.41 0.53 -0.14
CA SER A 148 -10.31 1.44 0.58
C SER A 148 -9.96 1.51 2.06
N GLU A 149 -9.60 0.40 2.69
CA GLU A 149 -9.13 0.39 4.09
C GLU A 149 -7.79 1.13 4.25
N ILE A 150 -6.84 0.97 3.31
CA ILE A 150 -5.61 1.78 3.31
C ILE A 150 -5.94 3.27 3.12
N GLY A 151 -6.89 3.61 2.25
CA GLY A 151 -7.40 4.98 2.10
C GLY A 151 -7.94 5.53 3.41
N LYS A 152 -8.80 4.79 4.12
CA LYS A 152 -9.35 5.21 5.42
C LYS A 152 -8.27 5.44 6.47
N ILE A 153 -7.17 4.68 6.43
CA ILE A 153 -6.03 4.91 7.33
C ILE A 153 -5.33 6.22 6.97
N PHE A 154 -5.15 6.51 5.68
CA PHE A 154 -4.52 7.76 5.24
C PHE A 154 -5.37 8.98 5.59
N SER A 155 -6.70 8.90 5.52
CA SER A 155 -7.56 10.05 5.84
C SER A 155 -7.37 10.56 7.27
N LYS A 156 -7.00 9.68 8.23
CA LYS A 156 -6.66 10.07 9.61
C LYS A 156 -5.42 10.97 9.72
N ILE A 157 -4.62 11.08 8.67
CA ILE A 157 -3.45 11.97 8.64
C ILE A 157 -3.91 13.44 8.76
N SER A 158 -5.04 13.83 8.19
CA SER A 158 -5.44 15.24 8.16
C SER A 158 -6.95 15.37 8.24
N ASP A 159 -7.44 16.12 9.22
CA ASP A 159 -8.87 16.33 9.43
C ASP A 159 -9.43 17.29 8.36
N ASP A 160 -8.64 18.29 7.96
CA ASP A 160 -9.02 19.31 6.96
C ASP A 160 -8.98 18.78 5.51
N LYS A 161 -8.16 17.74 5.26
CA LYS A 161 -7.95 17.16 3.92
C LYS A 161 -8.24 15.66 3.87
N ALA A 162 -9.13 15.18 4.74
CA ALA A 162 -9.41 13.75 4.91
C ALA A 162 -9.71 13.05 3.57
N ASP A 163 -10.51 13.66 2.70
CA ASP A 163 -10.87 13.14 1.37
C ASP A 163 -9.68 13.02 0.42
N ALA A 164 -8.80 14.03 0.40
CA ALA A 164 -7.61 14.03 -0.45
C ALA A 164 -6.62 12.95 0.00
N PHE A 165 -6.42 12.80 1.32
CA PHE A 165 -5.60 11.74 1.87
C PHE A 165 -6.22 10.35 1.68
N TYR A 166 -7.54 10.21 1.80
CA TYR A 166 -8.27 8.98 1.49
C TYR A 166 -7.99 8.53 0.06
N LYS A 167 -8.25 9.43 -0.90
CA LYS A 167 -8.03 9.18 -2.32
C LYS A 167 -6.58 8.83 -2.60
N TYR A 168 -5.63 9.54 -2.01
CA TYR A 168 -4.22 9.27 -2.21
C TYR A 168 -3.80 7.90 -1.68
N GLY A 169 -4.18 7.52 -0.46
CA GLY A 169 -3.86 6.21 0.11
C GLY A 169 -4.43 5.07 -0.73
N TYR A 170 -5.67 5.23 -1.20
CA TYR A 170 -6.32 4.30 -2.11
C TYR A 170 -5.51 4.18 -3.42
N LEU A 171 -5.33 5.29 -4.15
CA LEU A 171 -4.67 5.29 -5.45
C LEU A 171 -3.21 4.82 -5.37
N LEU A 172 -2.49 5.18 -4.31
CA LEU A 172 -1.12 4.77 -4.07
C LEU A 172 -1.01 3.26 -3.92
N SER A 173 -1.86 2.66 -3.09
CA SER A 173 -1.87 1.20 -2.88
C SER A 173 -2.22 0.46 -4.17
N MET A 174 -3.23 0.94 -4.90
CA MET A 174 -3.60 0.41 -6.21
C MET A 174 -2.47 0.55 -7.25
N TYR A 175 -1.79 1.70 -7.29
CA TYR A 175 -0.66 1.95 -8.20
C TYR A 175 0.50 1.02 -7.93
N ILE A 176 0.87 0.84 -6.66
CA ILE A 176 1.99 -0.03 -6.29
C ILE A 176 1.70 -1.48 -6.68
N ILE A 177 0.49 -1.98 -6.42
CA ILE A 177 0.12 -3.36 -6.80
C ILE A 177 0.08 -3.52 -8.31
N THR A 178 -0.55 -2.60 -9.04
CA THR A 178 -0.59 -2.60 -10.51
C THR A 178 0.81 -2.57 -11.12
N TYR A 179 1.72 -1.78 -10.53
CA TYR A 179 3.10 -1.69 -11.00
C TYR A 179 3.75 -3.07 -10.98
N PHE A 180 3.56 -3.83 -9.90
CA PHE A 180 4.09 -5.19 -9.79
C PHE A 180 3.36 -6.18 -10.70
N GLU A 181 2.03 -6.17 -10.78
CA GLU A 181 1.25 -7.01 -11.71
C GLU A 181 1.76 -6.87 -13.16
N SER A 182 2.02 -5.64 -13.60
CA SER A 182 2.52 -5.33 -14.94
C SER A 182 3.92 -5.90 -15.20
N ASP A 183 4.74 -6.03 -14.16
CA ASP A 183 6.09 -6.59 -14.27
C ASP A 183 6.07 -8.14 -14.27
N PHE A 184 4.99 -8.77 -13.77
CA PHE A 184 4.85 -10.23 -13.67
C PHE A 184 4.11 -10.88 -14.84
N GLU A 185 3.23 -10.17 -15.55
CA GLU A 185 2.47 -10.75 -16.65
C GLU A 185 3.30 -10.85 -17.94
N GLU A 186 3.75 -12.05 -18.27
CA GLU A 186 4.66 -12.28 -19.40
C GLU A 186 4.05 -12.14 -20.80
N LYS A 187 2.72 -12.15 -21.01
CA LYS A 187 2.13 -11.95 -22.36
C LYS A 187 0.63 -11.67 -22.32
N ILE A 188 0.20 -10.73 -23.18
CA ILE A 188 -1.18 -10.39 -23.63
C ILE A 188 -1.95 -9.33 -22.80
N ASN A 189 -1.92 -9.31 -21.46
CA ASN A 189 -2.59 -8.25 -20.67
C ASN A 189 -1.74 -6.98 -20.44
N THR A 190 -0.52 -6.97 -20.97
CA THR A 190 0.50 -5.93 -20.71
C THR A 190 0.05 -4.55 -21.18
N TYR A 191 -0.69 -4.45 -22.29
CA TYR A 191 -1.20 -3.16 -22.80
C TYR A 191 -2.29 -2.57 -21.90
N ASN A 192 -3.28 -3.37 -21.50
CA ASN A 192 -4.34 -2.93 -20.60
C ASN A 192 -3.76 -2.51 -19.24
N ASN A 193 -2.85 -3.30 -18.67
CA ASN A 193 -2.17 -2.99 -17.42
C ASN A 193 -1.26 -1.77 -17.53
N PHE A 194 -0.60 -1.57 -18.67
CA PHE A 194 0.13 -0.35 -18.96
C PHE A 194 -0.77 0.89 -18.99
N LEU A 195 -1.90 0.85 -19.70
CA LEU A 195 -2.87 1.95 -19.72
C LEU A 195 -3.43 2.23 -18.32
N PHE A 196 -3.80 1.18 -17.57
CA PHE A 196 -4.29 1.32 -16.20
C PHE A 196 -3.23 1.96 -15.30
N LYS A 197 -1.97 1.54 -15.41
CA LYS A 197 -0.82 2.10 -14.68
C LYS A 197 -0.57 3.57 -15.03
N LEU A 198 -0.69 3.94 -16.31
CA LEU A 198 -0.55 5.33 -16.73
C LEU A 198 -1.65 6.22 -16.14
N GLU A 199 -2.92 5.84 -16.33
CA GLU A 199 -4.05 6.62 -15.80
C GLU A 199 -3.98 6.71 -14.26
N LEU A 200 -3.60 5.62 -13.60
CA LEU A 200 -3.32 5.61 -12.16
C LEU A 200 -2.26 6.60 -11.75
N ASN A 201 -1.13 6.61 -12.45
CA ASN A 201 -0.04 7.53 -12.15
C ASN A 201 -0.49 8.98 -12.34
N ASP A 202 -1.30 9.26 -13.36
CA ASP A 202 -1.83 10.60 -13.62
C ASP A 202 -2.79 11.04 -12.51
N LEU A 203 -3.78 10.21 -12.12
CA LEU A 203 -4.65 10.51 -10.98
C LEU A 203 -3.87 10.66 -9.68
N LEU A 204 -2.86 9.80 -9.45
CA LEU A 204 -2.02 9.87 -8.26
C LEU A 204 -1.23 11.19 -8.26
N CYS A 205 -0.73 11.63 -9.42
CA CYS A 205 -0.05 12.90 -9.56
C CYS A 205 -0.99 14.07 -9.20
N GLU A 206 -2.17 14.14 -9.80
CA GLU A 206 -3.13 15.20 -9.49
C GLU A 206 -3.52 15.20 -8.00
N THR A 207 -3.85 14.04 -7.44
CA THR A 207 -4.23 13.93 -6.02
C THR A 207 -3.07 14.31 -5.08
N THR A 208 -1.82 14.04 -5.45
CA THR A 208 -0.67 14.43 -4.64
C THR A 208 -0.50 15.95 -4.60
N LYS A 209 -0.82 16.65 -5.70
CA LYS A 209 -0.82 18.13 -5.73
C LYS A 209 -1.83 18.67 -4.73
N ASP A 210 -3.03 18.09 -4.63
CA ASP A 210 -4.08 18.52 -3.69
C ASP A 210 -3.66 18.38 -2.22
N ILE A 211 -2.93 17.30 -1.91
CA ILE A 211 -2.36 17.08 -0.57
C ILE A 211 -1.30 18.14 -0.27
N SER A 212 -0.27 18.22 -1.11
CA SER A 212 0.81 19.17 -0.90
C SER A 212 1.48 19.58 -2.22
N PRO A 213 1.13 20.76 -2.77
CA PRO A 213 1.76 21.27 -3.99
C PRO A 213 3.27 21.45 -3.83
N PHE A 214 3.69 21.90 -2.63
CA PHE A 214 5.09 22.19 -2.34
C PHE A 214 5.97 20.93 -2.30
N TYR A 215 5.44 19.81 -1.82
CA TYR A 215 6.19 18.55 -1.70
C TYR A 215 5.90 17.55 -2.83
N PHE A 216 4.97 17.87 -3.73
CA PHE A 216 4.50 17.05 -4.85
C PHE A 216 5.62 16.33 -5.59
N ASN A 217 6.53 17.09 -6.20
CA ASN A 217 7.62 16.55 -7.02
C ASN A 217 8.53 15.62 -6.22
N SER A 218 8.77 15.91 -4.94
CA SER A 218 9.60 15.05 -4.10
C SER A 218 8.90 13.73 -3.78
N ILE A 219 7.60 13.72 -3.55
CA ILE A 219 6.86 12.50 -3.18
C ILE A 219 6.80 11.56 -4.40
N ILE A 220 6.38 12.09 -5.55
CA ILE A 220 6.30 11.32 -6.81
C ILE A 220 7.66 10.78 -7.23
N SER A 221 8.70 11.62 -7.27
CA SER A 221 10.04 11.20 -7.68
C SER A 221 10.58 10.06 -6.81
N LYS A 222 10.36 10.13 -5.49
CA LYS A 222 10.80 9.09 -4.57
C LYS A 222 10.06 7.77 -4.74
N LEU A 223 8.74 7.84 -4.95
CA LEU A 223 7.90 6.68 -5.20
C LEU A 223 8.35 5.96 -6.48
N ASN A 224 8.46 6.70 -7.58
CA ASN A 224 8.87 6.14 -8.87
C ASN A 224 10.28 5.56 -8.82
N ASN A 225 11.25 6.27 -8.23
CA ASN A 225 12.62 5.75 -8.05
C ASN A 225 12.63 4.44 -7.24
N TRP A 226 11.82 4.35 -6.18
CA TRP A 226 11.72 3.12 -5.39
C TRP A 226 11.14 1.97 -6.22
N LEU A 227 10.05 2.21 -6.94
CA LEU A 227 9.40 1.21 -7.79
C LEU A 227 10.35 0.70 -8.89
N THR A 228 11.05 1.59 -9.58
CA THR A 228 12.04 1.23 -10.60
C THR A 228 13.23 0.46 -10.03
N SER A 229 13.66 0.78 -8.80
CA SER A 229 14.76 0.05 -8.16
C SER A 229 14.34 -1.36 -7.71
N LYS A 230 13.07 -1.53 -7.30
CA LYS A 230 12.57 -2.77 -6.73
C LYS A 230 11.94 -3.70 -7.76
N SER A 231 11.44 -3.18 -8.87
CA SER A 231 11.01 -4.02 -10.01
C SER A 231 12.13 -4.89 -10.54
N LYS A 232 13.37 -4.38 -10.55
CA LYS A 232 14.57 -5.14 -10.91
C LYS A 232 15.07 -6.09 -9.79
N MET A 233 14.67 -5.85 -8.53
CA MET A 233 15.09 -6.66 -7.36
C MET A 233 14.09 -7.76 -6.97
N PHE A 234 12.84 -7.68 -7.41
CA PHE A 234 11.90 -8.80 -7.34
C PHE A 234 12.23 -9.85 -8.42
N ARG A 235 13.50 -10.28 -8.47
CA ARG A 235 13.73 -11.71 -8.67
C ARG A 235 13.24 -12.36 -7.39
N PHE A 236 11.95 -12.72 -7.33
CA PHE A 236 11.60 -13.87 -6.51
C PHE A 236 12.61 -14.94 -6.92
N LYS A 237 13.31 -15.52 -5.95
CA LYS A 237 14.16 -16.68 -6.23
C LYS A 237 13.23 -17.74 -6.82
N GLU A 238 13.13 -17.76 -8.15
CA GLU A 238 12.83 -18.95 -8.90
C GLU A 238 13.80 -20.02 -8.40
N GLY A 239 13.25 -21.11 -7.88
CA GLY A 239 14.01 -22.31 -7.55
C GLY A 239 15.25 -22.07 -6.67
N ALA A 240 15.06 -22.04 -5.35
CA ALA A 240 16.02 -22.79 -4.55
C ALA A 240 15.85 -24.27 -4.95
N TRP A 241 16.77 -24.75 -5.79
CA TRP A 241 17.15 -26.16 -5.77
C TRP A 241 17.63 -26.51 -4.36
#